data_AF-D4XVZ1-F1
#
_entry.id   AF-D4XVZ1-F1
#
_cell.length_a   1.000
_cell.length_b   1.000
_cell.length_c   1.000
_cell.angle_alpha   90.00
_cell.angle_beta   90.00
_cell.angle_gamma   90.00
#
_symmetry.space_group_name_H-M   'P 1'
#
loop_
_entity.id
_entity.type
_entity.pdbx_description
1 polymer ?
#
loop_
_entity_poly.entity_id
_entity_poly.type
_entity_poly.pdbx_seq_one_letter_code
_entity_poly.pdbx_strand_id
1 'polypeptide(L)'
;MNLINKKNSLILDFFGGSGTTGHAVLELNKEDNGNRKFILVTNNENNIATYVTYERLYRVINGKGSNDQKIAWTEKNEPFLDTKLRVIGIDDQNSISLDEKDTFNYNIVEKEALDGLKLLSSSYFNNKESIDLYYDLAALNPLVKNNNNEDK
;
A
#
# COMPACT_ATOMS: atom_id res chain seq x y z
N MET A 1 28.84 -11.78 8.38
CA MET A 1 27.98 -10.59 8.21
C MET A 1 26.53 -11.08 8.15
N ASN A 2 25.75 -10.93 9.23
CA ASN A 2 24.33 -11.31 9.21
C ASN A 2 23.54 -10.08 8.75
N LEU A 3 23.49 -9.89 7.42
CA LEU A 3 23.02 -8.66 6.77
C LEU A 3 21.54 -8.31 7.04
N ILE A 4 20.74 -9.28 7.50
CA ILE A 4 19.30 -9.12 7.69
C ILE A 4 18.90 -9.75 9.02
N ASN A 5 18.24 -8.98 9.88
CA ASN A 5 17.56 -9.52 11.06
C ASN A 5 16.33 -10.32 10.58
N LYS A 6 16.55 -11.60 10.28
CA LYS A 6 15.56 -12.47 9.63
C LYS A 6 14.21 -12.51 10.33
N LYS A 7 14.19 -12.39 11.67
CA LYS A 7 12.96 -12.44 12.48
C LYS A 7 12.25 -11.10 12.64
N ASN A 8 12.90 -9.97 12.32
CA ASN A 8 12.33 -8.63 12.48
C ASN A 8 12.44 -7.81 11.19
N SER A 9 12.22 -8.48 10.05
CA SER A 9 12.32 -7.89 8.71
C SER A 9 11.00 -7.26 8.26
N LEU A 10 11.09 -6.23 7.42
CA LEU A 10 9.96 -5.69 6.65
C LEU A 10 10.01 -6.27 5.23
N ILE A 11 8.95 -6.97 4.83
CA ILE A 11 8.81 -7.59 3.51
C ILE A 11 7.94 -6.70 2.63
N LEU A 12 8.38 -6.39 1.41
CA LEU A 12 7.60 -5.68 0.40
C LEU A 12 7.33 -6.60 -0.77
N ASP A 13 6.07 -6.69 -1.19
CA ASP A 13 5.65 -7.37 -2.40
C ASP A 13 4.75 -6.45 -3.21
N PHE A 14 5.24 -6.00 -4.37
CA PHE A 14 4.53 -5.08 -5.26
C PHE A 14 3.68 -5.77 -6.31
N PHE A 15 3.59 -7.10 -6.24
CA PHE A 15 2.67 -7.93 -7.01
C PHE A 15 1.87 -8.83 -6.07
N GLY A 16 1.28 -8.21 -5.03
CA GLY A 16 0.62 -8.92 -3.93
C GLY A 16 -0.45 -9.92 -4.39
N GLY A 17 -1.13 -9.66 -5.51
CA GLY A 17 -1.94 -10.63 -6.24
C GLY A 17 -3.07 -11.24 -5.41
N SER A 18 -2.84 -12.42 -4.84
CA SER A 18 -3.82 -13.07 -3.96
C SER A 18 -3.58 -12.84 -2.46
N GLY A 19 -2.45 -12.24 -2.07
CA GLY A 19 -2.05 -12.06 -0.68
C GLY A 19 -1.25 -13.22 -0.09
N THR A 20 -0.65 -14.08 -0.92
CA THR A 20 0.14 -15.25 -0.48
C THR A 20 1.35 -14.85 0.36
N THR A 21 2.08 -13.81 -0.05
CA THR A 21 3.26 -13.33 0.67
C THR A 21 2.91 -12.88 2.09
N GLY A 22 1.84 -12.11 2.27
CA GLY A 22 1.37 -11.69 3.59
C GLY A 22 1.00 -12.90 4.46
N HIS A 23 0.29 -13.89 3.89
CA HIS A 23 -0.07 -15.10 4.63
C HIS A 23 1.18 -15.91 5.07
N ALA A 24 2.15 -16.09 4.19
CA ALA A 24 3.40 -16.79 4.51
C ALA A 24 4.20 -16.08 5.62
N VAL A 25 4.19 -14.74 5.65
CA VAL A 25 4.82 -13.97 6.73
C VAL A 25 4.15 -14.23 8.07
N LEU A 26 2.81 -14.32 8.11
CA LEU A 26 2.06 -14.65 9.32
C LEU A 26 2.36 -16.06 9.82
N GLU A 27 2.36 -17.05 8.92
CA GLU A 27 2.73 -18.44 9.25
C GLU A 27 4.15 -18.52 9.80
N LEU A 28 5.12 -17.87 9.14
CA LEU A 28 6.52 -17.91 9.56
C LEU A 28 6.74 -17.23 10.91
N ASN A 29 6.06 -16.11 11.19
CA ASN A 29 6.11 -15.47 12.50
C ASN A 29 5.57 -16.39 13.61
N LYS A 30 4.50 -17.13 13.32
CA LYS A 30 3.93 -18.11 14.27
C LYS A 30 4.86 -19.31 14.47
N GLU A 31 5.49 -19.80 13.40
CA GLU A 31 6.40 -20.95 13.44
C GLU A 31 7.69 -20.66 14.21
N ASP A 32 8.32 -19.51 13.96
CA ASP A 32 9.63 -19.19 14.53
C ASP A 32 9.62 -18.11 15.60
N ASN A 33 8.43 -17.72 16.07
CA ASN A 33 8.20 -16.66 17.04
C ASN A 33 8.86 -15.33 16.61
N GLY A 34 8.74 -15.04 15.32
CA GLY A 34 9.23 -13.83 14.67
C GLY A 34 8.26 -12.64 14.77
N ASN A 35 8.73 -11.48 14.35
CA ASN A 35 8.01 -10.21 14.34
C ASN A 35 8.16 -9.50 12.98
N ARG A 36 8.11 -10.28 11.89
CA ARG A 36 8.18 -9.75 10.54
C ARG A 36 6.93 -8.94 10.22
N LYS A 37 7.10 -7.89 9.43
CA LYS A 37 6.01 -7.05 8.90
C LYS A 37 5.97 -7.18 7.40
N PHE A 38 4.83 -6.91 6.78
CA PHE A 38 4.71 -6.92 5.33
C PHE A 38 3.96 -5.70 4.81
N ILE A 39 4.28 -5.31 3.58
CA ILE A 39 3.55 -4.35 2.75
C ILE A 39 3.24 -5.08 1.45
N LEU A 40 1.95 -5.18 1.10
CA LEU A 40 1.52 -5.69 -0.19
C LEU A 40 0.99 -4.52 -1.01
N VAL A 41 1.43 -4.44 -2.26
CA VAL A 41 0.87 -3.53 -3.27
C VAL A 41 0.32 -4.40 -4.39
N THR A 42 -0.88 -4.10 -4.84
CA THR A 42 -1.50 -4.71 -6.00
C THR A 42 -2.41 -3.67 -6.65
N ASN A 43 -2.52 -3.70 -7.98
CA ASN A 43 -3.58 -2.96 -8.63
C ASN A 43 -4.95 -3.55 -8.21
N ASN A 44 -6.00 -2.74 -8.28
CA ASN A 44 -7.36 -3.20 -8.03
C ASN A 44 -8.10 -3.56 -9.32
N GLU A 45 -7.37 -3.96 -10.37
CA GLU A 45 -7.97 -4.48 -11.60
C GLU A 45 -8.87 -5.68 -11.26
N ASN A 46 -10.06 -5.73 -11.85
CA ASN A 46 -11.07 -6.75 -11.55
C ASN A 46 -11.38 -6.91 -10.06
N ASN A 47 -11.19 -5.86 -9.26
CA ASN A 47 -11.38 -5.86 -7.80
C ASN A 47 -10.47 -6.86 -7.05
N ILE A 48 -9.29 -7.19 -7.60
CA ILE A 48 -8.36 -8.15 -6.99
C ILE A 48 -7.90 -7.67 -5.60
N ALA A 49 -7.62 -6.38 -5.42
CA ALA A 49 -7.18 -5.86 -4.14
C ALA A 49 -8.27 -6.06 -3.07
N THR A 50 -9.51 -5.69 -3.39
CA THR A 50 -10.64 -5.70 -2.46
C THR A 50 -11.20 -7.10 -2.20
N TYR A 51 -11.54 -7.84 -3.25
CA TYR A 51 -12.28 -9.10 -3.11
C TYR A 51 -11.38 -10.34 -3.02
N VAL A 52 -10.10 -10.23 -3.37
CA VAL A 52 -9.17 -11.36 -3.32
C VAL A 52 -8.11 -11.15 -2.25
N THR A 53 -7.26 -10.14 -2.40
CA THR A 53 -6.11 -9.91 -1.49
C THR A 53 -6.57 -9.58 -0.08
N TYR A 54 -7.39 -8.53 0.07
CA TYR A 54 -7.92 -8.11 1.35
C TYR A 54 -8.75 -9.22 1.99
N GLU A 55 -9.68 -9.81 1.23
CA GLU A 55 -10.56 -10.87 1.74
C GLU A 55 -9.76 -12.09 2.24
N ARG A 56 -8.70 -12.51 1.53
CA ARG A 56 -7.83 -13.61 2.00
C ARG A 56 -7.18 -13.25 3.33
N LEU A 57 -6.54 -12.09 3.42
CA LEU A 57 -5.84 -11.67 4.64
C LEU A 57 -6.83 -11.49 5.80
N TYR A 58 -7.98 -10.87 5.54
CA TYR A 58 -9.04 -10.72 6.52
C TYR A 58 -9.47 -12.07 7.08
N ARG A 59 -9.68 -13.07 6.22
CA ARG A 59 -10.07 -14.43 6.62
C ARG A 59 -9.07 -15.10 7.54
N VAL A 60 -7.79 -15.09 7.19
CA VAL A 60 -6.76 -15.77 8.00
C VAL A 60 -6.45 -15.02 9.28
N ILE A 61 -6.58 -13.69 9.28
CA ILE A 61 -6.37 -12.87 10.48
C ILE A 61 -7.55 -13.02 11.46
N ASN A 62 -8.79 -12.95 10.97
CA ASN A 62 -9.98 -12.90 11.83
C ASN A 62 -10.67 -14.27 12.00
N GLY A 63 -10.29 -15.28 11.24
CA GLY A 63 -10.92 -16.61 11.27
C GLY A 63 -12.31 -16.66 10.64
N LYS A 64 -12.71 -15.62 9.91
CA LYS A 64 -14.03 -15.48 9.25
C LYS A 64 -13.94 -14.54 8.05
N GLY A 65 -14.87 -14.66 7.12
CA GLY A 65 -14.98 -13.74 5.99
C GLY A 65 -15.38 -12.32 6.42
N SER A 66 -15.17 -11.34 5.54
CA SER A 66 -15.48 -9.93 5.83
C SER A 66 -16.96 -9.65 6.08
N ASN A 67 -17.86 -10.53 5.62
CA ASN A 67 -19.29 -10.48 5.94
C ASN A 67 -19.68 -11.56 6.96
N ASP A 68 -18.81 -11.82 7.93
CA ASP A 68 -19.01 -12.77 9.03
C ASP A 68 -19.27 -14.23 8.61
N GLN A 69 -18.85 -14.62 7.39
CA GLN A 69 -19.02 -16.00 6.93
C GLN A 69 -18.06 -16.94 7.66
N LYS A 70 -18.57 -18.12 8.07
CA LYS A 70 -17.71 -19.20 8.55
C LYS A 70 -16.82 -19.70 7.40
N ILE A 71 -15.55 -19.95 7.69
CA ILE A 71 -14.58 -20.49 6.73
C ILE A 71 -14.12 -21.87 7.19
N ALA A 72 -13.99 -22.82 6.27
CA ALA A 72 -13.51 -24.17 6.58
C ALA A 72 -12.04 -24.20 7.03
N TRP A 73 -11.26 -23.16 6.68
CA TRP A 73 -9.85 -23.06 7.03
C TRP A 73 -9.60 -23.11 8.55
N THR A 74 -10.54 -22.58 9.37
CA THR A 74 -10.42 -22.60 10.83
C THR A 74 -10.67 -23.97 11.47
N GLU A 75 -11.09 -24.98 10.70
CA GLU A 75 -11.22 -26.35 11.21
C GLU A 75 -9.87 -27.01 11.48
N LYS A 76 -8.80 -26.49 10.84
CA LYS A 76 -7.44 -27.07 10.91
C LYS A 76 -6.37 -26.04 11.30
N ASN A 77 -6.73 -24.77 11.40
CA ASN A 77 -5.79 -23.68 11.59
C ASN A 77 -6.35 -22.66 12.59
N GLU A 78 -5.46 -22.05 13.37
CA GLU A 78 -5.82 -20.95 14.26
C GLU A 78 -5.60 -19.61 13.56
N PRO A 79 -6.56 -18.67 13.65
CA PRO A 79 -6.45 -17.35 13.06
C PRO A 79 -5.37 -16.48 13.73
N PHE A 80 -4.85 -15.51 12.98
CA PHE A 80 -3.79 -14.61 13.43
C PHE A 80 -4.34 -13.35 14.11
N LEU A 81 -5.14 -13.52 15.18
CA LEU A 81 -5.97 -12.46 15.80
C LEU A 81 -5.20 -11.22 16.29
N ASP A 82 -3.92 -11.37 16.63
CA ASP A 82 -3.07 -10.25 17.08
C ASP A 82 -2.56 -9.37 15.92
N THR A 83 -2.86 -9.74 14.67
CA THR A 83 -2.39 -9.03 13.48
C THR A 83 -3.25 -7.80 13.20
N LYS A 84 -2.61 -6.63 13.09
CA LYS A 84 -3.26 -5.40 12.63
C LYS A 84 -3.06 -5.21 11.13
N LEU A 85 -4.15 -5.23 10.37
CA LEU A 85 -4.14 -4.94 8.93
C LEU A 85 -4.61 -3.50 8.69
N ARG A 86 -3.78 -2.70 8.00
CA ARG A 86 -4.15 -1.38 7.48
C ARG A 86 -4.28 -1.50 5.96
N VAL A 87 -5.37 -0.96 5.41
CA VAL A 87 -5.63 -0.91 3.97
C VAL A 87 -5.65 0.54 3.54
N ILE A 88 -4.94 0.86 2.46
CA ILE A 88 -4.87 2.20 1.87
C ILE A 88 -5.23 2.04 0.39
N GLY A 89 -6.28 2.73 -0.05
CA GLY A 89 -6.58 2.89 -1.46
C GLY A 89 -5.86 4.12 -2.00
N ILE A 90 -5.30 4.01 -3.20
CA ILE A 90 -4.80 5.14 -3.97
C ILE A 90 -5.79 5.32 -5.11
N ASP A 91 -6.40 6.49 -5.20
CA ASP A 91 -7.32 6.86 -6.27
C ASP A 91 -6.78 8.12 -6.94
N ASP A 92 -6.76 8.14 -8.27
CA ASP A 92 -6.23 9.24 -9.09
C ASP A 92 -7.24 10.41 -9.19
N GLN A 93 -7.90 10.75 -8.07
CA GLN A 93 -8.95 11.78 -8.05
C GLN A 93 -8.40 13.18 -8.35
N ASN A 94 -7.09 13.37 -8.27
CA ASN A 94 -6.43 14.66 -8.43
C ASN A 94 -5.44 14.62 -9.60
N SER A 95 -5.95 14.50 -10.83
CA SER A 95 -5.21 15.00 -12.00
C SER A 95 -5.19 16.53 -11.93
N ILE A 96 -4.39 17.08 -11.02
CA ILE A 96 -4.18 18.52 -10.96
C ILE A 96 -3.40 18.88 -12.22
N SER A 97 -4.08 19.50 -13.18
CA SER A 97 -3.41 20.11 -14.34
C SER A 97 -2.63 21.32 -13.83
N LEU A 98 -1.30 21.15 -13.72
CA LEU A 98 -0.39 22.26 -13.45
C LEU A 98 -0.23 23.07 -14.74
N ASP A 99 -1.20 23.92 -15.06
CA ASP A 99 -1.00 24.95 -16.09
C ASP A 99 -0.04 26.02 -15.54
N GLU A 100 0.98 26.38 -16.32
CA GLU A 100 2.11 27.25 -15.95
C GLU A 100 1.74 28.64 -15.39
N LYS A 101 0.46 29.02 -15.40
CA LYS A 101 -0.03 30.35 -15.00
C LYS A 101 -0.68 30.42 -13.62
N ASP A 102 -0.94 29.29 -12.96
CA ASP A 102 -1.68 29.29 -11.69
C ASP A 102 -0.78 29.03 -10.47
N THR A 103 -0.09 30.09 -10.01
CA THR A 103 0.63 30.09 -8.72
C THR A 103 -0.29 29.74 -7.53
N PHE A 104 -1.60 29.92 -7.68
CA PHE A 104 -2.61 29.52 -6.69
C PHE A 104 -2.71 27.99 -6.52
N ASN A 105 -2.51 27.23 -7.58
CA ASN A 105 -2.60 25.76 -7.56
C ASN A 105 -1.38 25.11 -6.86
N TYR A 106 -0.21 25.76 -6.87
CA TYR A 106 1.01 25.23 -6.23
C TYR A 106 0.85 25.03 -4.72
N ASN A 107 0.33 26.02 -4.00
CA ASN A 107 0.15 25.94 -2.55
C ASN A 107 -0.90 24.90 -2.14
N ILE A 108 -1.88 24.63 -3.01
CA ILE A 108 -2.90 23.60 -2.80
C ILE A 108 -2.29 22.21 -2.98
N VAL A 109 -1.55 22.01 -4.06
CA VAL A 109 -0.84 20.75 -4.36
C VAL A 109 0.16 20.42 -3.25
N GLU A 110 0.96 21.40 -2.83
CA GLU A 110 1.93 21.23 -1.74
C GLU A 110 1.22 20.82 -0.43
N LYS A 111 0.07 21.43 -0.12
CA LYS A 111 -0.71 21.09 1.06
C LYS A 111 -1.31 19.68 0.98
N GLU A 112 -1.91 19.31 -0.15
CA GLU A 112 -2.49 17.97 -0.35
C GLU A 112 -1.43 16.88 -0.30
N ALA A 113 -0.27 17.12 -0.92
CA ALA A 113 0.89 16.23 -0.83
C ALA A 113 1.33 16.04 0.62
N LEU A 114 1.51 17.13 1.36
CA LEU A 114 1.89 17.09 2.77
C LEU A 114 0.85 16.34 3.62
N ASP A 115 -0.44 16.53 3.37
CA ASP A 115 -1.49 15.83 4.10
C ASP A 115 -1.54 14.32 3.78
N GLY A 116 -1.34 13.94 2.52
CA GLY A 116 -1.16 12.54 2.11
C GLY A 116 0.07 11.88 2.73
N LEU A 117 1.19 12.61 2.81
CA LEU A 117 2.42 12.13 3.42
C LEU A 117 2.27 11.94 4.95
N LYS A 118 1.54 12.84 5.64
CA LYS A 118 1.23 12.69 7.07
C LYS A 118 0.39 11.44 7.35
N LEU A 119 -0.50 11.04 6.45
CA LEU A 119 -1.27 9.79 6.54
C LEU A 119 -0.38 8.55 6.49
N LEU A 120 0.69 8.59 5.69
CA LEU A 120 1.65 7.50 5.54
C LEU A 120 2.56 7.39 6.76
N SER A 121 3.14 8.50 7.22
CA SER A 121 3.88 8.50 8.49
C SER A 121 4.14 9.91 9.02
N SER A 122 3.43 10.28 10.09
CA SER A 122 3.60 11.57 10.78
C SER A 122 4.99 11.79 11.38
N SER A 123 5.85 10.77 11.47
CA SER A 123 7.22 10.90 11.99
C SER A 123 8.27 11.15 10.90
N TYR A 124 8.00 10.81 9.64
CA TYR A 124 8.99 10.93 8.57
C TYR A 124 8.86 12.26 7.84
N PHE A 125 7.65 12.80 7.68
CA PHE A 125 7.37 13.91 6.76
C PHE A 125 7.29 15.30 7.41
N ASN A 126 8.23 15.61 8.32
CA ASN A 126 8.21 16.87 9.09
C ASN A 126 9.36 17.83 8.74
N ASN A 127 10.23 17.45 7.80
CA ASN A 127 11.42 18.22 7.46
C ASN A 127 11.48 18.55 5.95
N LYS A 128 12.29 19.57 5.63
CA LYS A 128 12.55 20.03 4.25
C LYS A 128 13.00 18.91 3.31
N GLU A 129 13.79 17.96 3.84
CA GLU A 129 14.31 16.80 3.10
C GLU A 129 13.21 15.86 2.58
N SER A 130 12.10 15.73 3.32
CA SER A 130 10.97 14.90 2.90
C SER A 130 10.16 15.53 1.77
N ILE A 131 10.13 16.86 1.73
CA ILE A 131 9.51 17.64 0.66
C ILE A 131 10.37 17.54 -0.60
N ASP A 132 11.70 17.65 -0.45
CA ASP A 132 12.64 17.48 -1.57
C ASP A 132 12.50 16.07 -2.20
N LEU A 133 12.41 15.01 -1.37
CA LEU A 133 12.15 13.66 -1.85
C LEU A 133 10.80 13.54 -2.58
N TYR A 134 9.75 14.19 -2.08
CA TYR A 134 8.46 14.21 -2.76
C TYR A 134 8.57 14.86 -4.15
N TYR A 135 9.28 15.98 -4.27
CA TYR A 135 9.51 16.63 -5.56
C TYR A 135 10.32 15.75 -6.51
N ASP A 136 11.39 15.11 -6.04
CA ASP A 136 12.19 14.19 -6.85
C ASP A 136 11.33 13.02 -7.37
N LEU A 137 10.46 12.45 -6.54
CA LEU A 137 9.55 11.38 -6.93
C LEU A 137 8.45 11.87 -7.89
N ALA A 138 7.89 13.05 -7.65
CA ALA A 138 6.88 13.64 -8.52
C ALA A 138 7.44 13.97 -9.91
N ALA A 139 8.71 14.38 -9.99
CA ALA A 139 9.41 14.63 -11.26
C ALA A 139 9.67 13.36 -12.07
N LEU A 140 9.62 12.18 -11.44
CA LEU A 140 9.73 10.88 -12.12
C LEU A 140 8.40 10.43 -12.76
N ASN A 141 7.30 11.16 -12.55
CA ASN A 141 6.04 10.82 -13.21
C ASN A 141 6.20 10.92 -14.74
N PRO A 142 5.79 9.87 -15.48
CA PRO A 142 5.93 9.87 -16.93
C PRO A 142 5.15 11.03 -17.54
N LEU A 143 5.83 11.84 -18.36
CA LEU A 143 5.19 12.90 -19.13
C LEU A 143 4.14 12.27 -20.05
N VAL A 144 2.87 12.57 -19.80
CA VAL A 144 1.78 12.17 -20.69
C VAL A 144 1.99 12.89 -22.01
N LYS A 145 2.32 12.16 -23.08
CA LYS A 145 2.28 12.72 -24.43
C LYS A 145 0.83 13.07 -24.75
N ASN A 146 0.54 14.36 -24.85
CA ASN A 146 -0.70 14.84 -25.43
C ASN A 146 -0.75 14.35 -26.89
N ASN A 147 -1.59 13.36 -27.16
CA ASN A 147 -1.97 12.98 -28.53
C ASN A 147 -2.93 14.04 -29.10
N ASN A 148 -2.45 15.28 -29.21
CA ASN A 148 -3.08 16.28 -30.05
C ASN A 148 -2.14 16.49 -31.24
N ASN A 149 -2.26 15.61 -32.24
CA ASN A 149 -2.35 15.97 -33.66
C ASN A 149 -2.34 14.72 -34.56
N GLU A 150 -3.20 14.81 -35.59
CA GLU A 150 -3.22 14.07 -36.87
C GLU A 150 -3.99 12.74 -36.93
N ASP A 151 -5.28 12.82 -37.34
CA ASP A 151 -5.69 12.42 -38.70
C ASP A 151 -7.20 12.67 -38.94
N LYS A 152 -7.52 13.78 -39.61
CA LYS A 152 -8.54 13.90 -40.68
C LYS A 152 -8.48 15.25 -41.37
#